data_AF-A0A482TCV3-F1
#
_entry.id   AF-A0A482TCV3-F1
#
_cell.length_a   1.000
_cell.length_b   1.000
_cell.length_c   1.000
_cell.angle_alpha   90.00
_cell.angle_beta   90.00
_cell.angle_gamma   90.00
#
_symmetry.space_group_name_H-M   'P 1'
#
loop_
_entity.id
_entity.type
_entity.pdbx_description
1 polymer ?
#
loop_
_entity_poly.entity_id
_entity_poly.type
_entity_poly.pdbx_seq_one_letter_code
_entity_poly.pdbx_strand_id
1 'polypeptide(L)'
;MFRRRFLAELGSVGGAIAIAGCSGPSNGASGTTTPSLDEIKENASAVKHESLYRDNSQYKGEYVVFEDVYIADVVTSDDGLHEYIIGVPQDGLFDDDYLWGTWTGDPYRENDQITLWGKVTGLHEYDTLGGNKTVPELELVDIELLDSA
;
A
#
# COMPACT_ATOMS: atom_id res chain seq x y z
N MET A 1 -10.04 -37.55 -47.67
CA MET A 1 -10.71 -38.86 -47.84
C MET A 1 -11.20 -39.32 -46.48
N PHE A 2 -12.51 -39.57 -46.33
CA PHE A 2 -13.26 -40.37 -45.32
C PHE A 2 -12.68 -40.54 -43.89
N ARG A 3 -13.27 -39.95 -42.82
CA ARG A 3 -14.50 -40.31 -42.05
C ARG A 3 -14.47 -41.66 -41.30
N ARG A 4 -14.60 -41.61 -39.96
CA ARG A 4 -15.39 -42.46 -39.00
C ARG A 4 -14.99 -42.04 -37.57
N ARG A 5 -15.77 -41.46 -36.63
CA ARG A 5 -17.15 -41.56 -36.08
C ARG A 5 -17.46 -42.80 -35.21
N PHE A 6 -18.12 -42.50 -34.06
CA PHE A 6 -18.84 -43.34 -33.06
C PHE A 6 -18.01 -43.83 -31.87
N LEU A 7 -18.40 -43.75 -30.60
CA LEU A 7 -19.70 -43.72 -29.86
C LEU A 7 -19.55 -42.75 -28.66
N ALA A 8 -20.45 -41.84 -28.25
CA ALA A 8 -21.84 -41.98 -27.80
C ALA A 8 -22.02 -42.98 -26.64
N GLU A 9 -21.80 -42.53 -25.40
CA GLU A 9 -22.48 -43.09 -24.23
C GLU A 9 -23.50 -42.08 -23.69
N LEU A 10 -24.73 -42.56 -23.60
CA LEU A 10 -25.92 -41.94 -23.04
C LEU A 10 -26.36 -42.87 -21.90
N GLY A 11 -26.60 -42.31 -20.72
CA GLY A 11 -27.22 -42.98 -19.57
C GLY A 11 -27.33 -41.99 -18.41
N SER A 12 -28.21 -41.00 -18.46
CA SER A 12 -29.63 -41.00 -18.05
C SER A 12 -29.88 -41.06 -16.53
N VAL A 13 -30.19 -39.88 -15.99
CA VAL A 13 -31.27 -39.53 -15.04
C VAL A 13 -31.17 -39.97 -13.57
N GLY A 14 -31.15 -38.97 -12.68
CA GLY A 14 -31.85 -39.04 -11.38
C GLY A 14 -31.24 -38.22 -10.25
N GLY A 15 -31.73 -36.98 -10.05
CA GLY A 15 -31.52 -36.25 -8.79
C GLY A 15 -31.54 -34.73 -8.95
N ALA A 16 -32.73 -34.12 -8.83
CA ALA A 16 -32.87 -32.68 -8.71
C ALA A 16 -32.49 -32.22 -7.29
N ILE A 17 -31.54 -31.31 -7.19
CA ILE A 17 -31.44 -30.38 -6.05
C ILE A 17 -31.42 -28.98 -6.66
N ALA A 18 -32.52 -28.26 -6.45
CA ALA A 18 -32.60 -26.82 -6.72
C ALA A 18 -32.22 -26.08 -5.45
N ILE A 19 -31.21 -25.21 -5.52
CA ILE A 19 -31.05 -24.09 -4.60
C ILE A 19 -30.26 -22.97 -5.30
N ALA A 20 -30.91 -21.80 -5.39
CA ALA A 20 -30.39 -20.42 -5.50
C ALA A 20 -29.24 -20.15 -6.51
N GLY A 21 -29.44 -19.36 -7.58
CA GLY A 21 -29.50 -17.90 -7.49
C GLY A 21 -28.20 -17.36 -6.90
N CYS A 22 -27.17 -16.99 -7.67
CA CYS A 22 -27.16 -15.76 -8.46
C CYS A 22 -26.43 -15.90 -9.79
N SER A 23 -27.14 -15.57 -10.88
CA SER A 23 -26.54 -15.09 -12.11
C SER A 23 -26.01 -13.68 -11.85
N GLY A 24 -24.74 -13.56 -11.44
CA GLY A 24 -24.05 -12.27 -11.42
C GLY A 24 -23.66 -11.91 -12.86
N PRO A 25 -23.99 -10.72 -13.38
CA PRO A 25 -23.50 -10.31 -14.69
C PRO A 25 -21.97 -10.21 -14.63
N SER A 26 -21.30 -11.02 -15.44
CA SER A 26 -19.89 -10.82 -15.79
C SER A 26 -19.79 -9.60 -16.71
N ASN A 27 -19.93 -8.41 -16.13
CA ASN A 27 -19.34 -7.19 -16.66
C ASN A 27 -17.85 -7.30 -16.33
N GLY A 28 -16.92 -7.40 -17.26
CA GLY A 28 -16.74 -6.43 -18.33
C GLY A 28 -16.04 -5.21 -17.77
N ALA A 29 -14.72 -5.29 -17.54
CA ALA A 29 -13.72 -4.23 -17.68
C ALA A 29 -12.48 -4.58 -16.84
N SER A 30 -11.38 -4.95 -17.49
CA SER A 30 -10.05 -4.58 -16.99
C SER A 30 -9.97 -3.06 -17.04
N GLY A 31 -10.51 -2.41 -16.00
CA GLY A 31 -10.27 -1.01 -15.71
C GLY A 31 -9.23 -0.96 -14.60
N THR A 32 -8.13 -0.26 -14.83
CA THR A 32 -7.25 0.25 -13.78
C THR A 32 -8.03 1.27 -12.96
N THR A 33 -8.95 0.81 -12.12
CA THR A 33 -9.64 1.65 -11.14
C THR A 33 -8.70 1.82 -9.98
N THR A 34 -8.25 3.05 -9.72
CA THR A 34 -7.55 3.39 -8.48
C THR A 34 -8.46 3.01 -7.31
N PRO A 35 -7.98 2.22 -6.34
CA PRO A 35 -8.79 1.82 -5.20
C PRO A 35 -9.22 3.05 -4.40
N SER A 36 -10.40 2.97 -3.79
CA SER A 36 -10.89 3.99 -2.86
C SER A 36 -10.06 4.03 -1.58
N LEU A 37 -10.15 5.12 -0.81
CA LEU A 37 -9.40 5.24 0.45
C LEU A 37 -9.78 4.14 1.45
N ASP A 38 -11.07 3.84 1.59
CA ASP A 38 -11.55 2.78 2.49
C ASP A 38 -10.97 1.42 2.08
N GLU A 39 -10.97 1.10 0.77
CA GLU A 39 -10.36 -0.12 0.25
C GLU A 39 -8.85 -0.16 0.51
N ILE A 40 -8.14 0.96 0.39
CA ILE A 40 -6.71 1.03 0.71
C ILE A 40 -6.49 0.74 2.20
N LYS A 41 -7.22 1.43 3.09
CA LYS A 41 -7.06 1.23 4.53
C LYS A 41 -7.36 -0.20 4.98
N GLU A 42 -8.37 -0.84 4.40
CA GLU A 42 -8.74 -2.21 4.72
C GLU A 42 -7.73 -3.26 4.23
N ASN A 43 -7.01 -2.98 3.14
CA ASN A 43 -6.12 -3.94 2.48
C ASN A 43 -4.62 -3.60 2.62
N ALA A 44 -4.28 -2.43 3.16
CA ALA A 44 -2.89 -2.02 3.36
C ALA A 44 -2.18 -2.99 4.31
N SER A 45 -0.96 -3.37 3.93
CA SER A 45 -0.17 -4.32 4.71
C SER A 45 0.64 -3.61 5.78
N ALA A 46 0.59 -4.09 7.02
CA ALA A 46 1.54 -3.70 8.07
C ALA A 46 2.89 -4.37 7.78
N VAL A 47 3.86 -3.59 7.28
CA VAL A 47 5.17 -4.08 6.86
C VAL A 47 6.26 -3.41 7.70
N LYS A 48 7.30 -4.16 8.04
CA LYS A 48 8.47 -3.59 8.74
C LYS A 48 9.29 -2.74 7.79
N HIS A 49 9.82 -1.62 8.29
CA HIS A 49 10.70 -0.73 7.52
C HIS A 49 11.81 -1.48 6.79
N GLU A 50 12.57 -2.33 7.50
CA GLU A 50 13.68 -3.12 6.96
C GLU A 50 13.28 -3.97 5.73
N SER A 51 12.03 -4.45 5.68
CA SER A 51 11.52 -5.19 4.52
C SER A 51 11.32 -4.29 3.31
N LEU A 52 10.83 -3.07 3.51
CA LEU A 52 10.72 -2.07 2.43
C LEU A 52 12.08 -1.60 1.94
N TYR A 53 13.07 -1.55 2.83
CA TYR A 53 14.43 -1.13 2.49
C TYR A 53 15.18 -2.21 1.70
N ARG A 54 15.25 -3.45 2.21
CA ARG A 54 16.01 -4.54 1.56
C ARG A 54 15.30 -5.16 0.36
N ASP A 55 13.98 -5.32 0.45
CA ASP A 55 13.18 -6.05 -0.54
C ASP A 55 12.27 -5.13 -1.35
N ASN A 56 12.65 -3.85 -1.48
CA ASN A 56 11.85 -2.78 -2.10
C ASN A 56 11.13 -3.16 -3.39
N SER A 57 11.82 -3.88 -4.30
CA SER A 57 11.27 -4.30 -5.59
C SER A 57 10.01 -5.18 -5.48
N GLN A 58 9.82 -5.89 -4.38
CA GLN A 58 8.63 -6.72 -4.13
C GLN A 58 7.44 -5.91 -3.64
N TYR A 59 7.70 -4.79 -2.95
CA TYR A 59 6.67 -3.94 -2.35
C TYR A 59 6.31 -2.75 -3.23
N LYS A 60 7.10 -2.42 -4.24
CA LYS A 60 6.82 -1.29 -5.12
C LYS A 60 5.44 -1.40 -5.76
N GLY A 61 4.61 -0.39 -5.51
CA GLY A 61 3.23 -0.29 -5.96
C GLY A 61 2.20 -0.80 -4.95
N GLU A 62 2.63 -1.52 -3.91
CA GLU A 62 1.77 -1.98 -2.82
C GLU A 62 1.43 -0.85 -1.85
N TYR A 63 0.28 -0.98 -1.20
CA TYR A 63 -0.15 -0.09 -0.13
C TYR A 63 0.23 -0.66 1.23
N VAL A 64 0.82 0.19 2.06
CA VAL A 64 1.31 -0.16 3.40
C VAL A 64 0.76 0.80 4.45
N VAL A 65 0.69 0.31 5.69
CA VAL A 65 0.32 1.10 6.86
C VAL A 65 1.47 1.10 7.86
N PHE A 66 1.75 2.28 8.43
CA PHE A 66 2.65 2.46 9.57
C PHE A 66 1.88 3.17 10.68
N GLU A 67 1.78 2.51 11.83
CA GLU A 67 1.13 3.01 13.03
C GLU A 67 2.19 3.55 13.99
N ASP A 68 1.83 4.56 14.80
CA ASP A 68 2.67 5.13 15.88
C ASP A 68 4.05 5.61 15.37
N VAL A 69 4.04 6.29 14.22
CA VAL A 69 5.23 6.94 13.64
C VAL A 69 5.14 8.45 13.81
N TYR A 70 6.25 9.17 13.58
CA TYR A 70 6.26 10.61 13.78
C TYR A 70 6.90 11.37 12.62
N ILE A 71 6.45 12.60 12.36
CA ILE A 71 7.11 13.48 11.41
C ILE A 71 8.43 13.97 12.02
N ALA A 72 9.56 13.47 11.52
CA ALA A 72 10.88 13.83 12.02
C ALA A 72 11.41 15.15 11.44
N ASP A 73 11.03 15.47 10.19
CA ASP A 73 11.37 16.74 9.54
C ASP A 73 10.36 17.08 8.43
N VAL A 74 10.19 18.37 8.17
CA VAL A 74 9.41 18.91 7.05
C VAL A 74 10.37 19.51 6.04
N VAL A 75 10.66 18.76 4.98
CA VAL A 75 11.66 19.14 3.97
C VAL A 75 11.14 20.25 3.07
N THR A 76 9.94 20.04 2.52
CA THR A 76 9.26 20.97 1.63
C THR A 76 7.81 21.11 2.09
N SER A 77 7.29 22.32 2.03
CA SER A 77 5.87 22.58 2.27
C SER A 77 5.40 23.73 1.38
N ASP A 78 5.26 23.44 0.09
CA ASP A 78 4.94 24.40 -0.95
C ASP A 78 3.64 24.01 -1.67
N ASP A 79 2.74 24.97 -1.90
CA ASP A 79 1.55 24.91 -2.76
C ASP A 79 0.95 23.51 -3.03
N GLY A 80 0.57 22.80 -1.95
CA GLY A 80 -0.15 21.54 -2.01
C GLY A 80 0.70 20.28 -2.23
N LEU A 81 2.03 20.38 -2.11
CA LEU A 81 2.93 19.24 -1.98
C LEU A 81 3.82 19.42 -0.75
N HIS A 82 3.81 18.40 0.10
CA HIS A 82 4.58 18.34 1.32
C HIS A 82 5.49 17.12 1.28
N GLU A 83 6.76 17.32 1.63
CA GLU A 83 7.76 16.27 1.71
C GLU A 83 8.21 16.12 3.16
N TYR A 84 8.16 14.89 3.67
CA TYR A 84 8.44 14.57 5.06
C TYR A 84 9.54 13.54 5.18
N ILE A 85 10.39 13.72 6.19
CA ILE A 85 11.17 12.63 6.77
C ILE A 85 10.33 12.10 7.93
N ILE A 86 10.02 10.81 7.92
CA ILE A 86 9.11 10.18 8.89
C ILE A 86 9.91 9.16 9.70
N GLY A 87 9.97 9.35 11.01
CA GLY A 87 10.65 8.45 11.93
C GLY A 87 9.77 7.26 12.30
N VAL A 88 10.33 6.06 12.17
CA VAL A 88 9.72 4.79 12.57
C VAL A 88 10.43 4.33 13.85
N PRO A 89 9.76 4.37 15.02
CA PRO A 89 10.37 3.97 16.28
C PRO A 89 10.88 2.53 16.25
N GLN A 90 12.10 2.32 16.74
CA GLN A 90 12.73 1.00 16.89
C GLN A 90 12.88 0.64 18.37
N ASP A 91 12.53 -0.59 18.74
CA ASP A 91 12.75 -1.13 20.08
C ASP A 91 14.25 -1.40 20.31
N GLY A 92 14.96 -0.36 20.73
CA GLY A 92 16.34 -0.43 21.21
C GLY A 92 17.38 -0.58 20.09
N LEU A 93 17.86 0.56 19.57
CA LEU A 93 19.26 1.04 19.63
C LEU A 93 19.48 2.21 18.64
N PHE A 94 19.95 3.33 19.19
CA PHE A 94 20.76 4.43 18.64
C PHE A 94 20.41 5.19 17.35
N ASP A 95 19.52 4.75 16.47
CA ASP A 95 19.02 5.58 15.36
C ASP A 95 17.61 5.15 14.98
N ASP A 96 16.72 6.12 14.73
CA ASP A 96 15.41 5.82 14.17
C ASP A 96 15.54 5.43 12.70
N ASP A 97 14.71 4.49 12.28
CA ASP A 97 14.51 4.22 10.86
C ASP A 97 13.69 5.35 10.25
N TYR A 98 13.98 5.73 9.01
CA TYR A 98 13.26 6.82 8.36
C TYR A 98 12.63 6.38 7.05
N LEU A 99 11.48 6.98 6.75
CA LEU A 99 10.79 6.92 5.46
C LEU A 99 10.81 8.32 4.84
N TRP A 100 10.79 8.36 3.50
CA TRP A 100 10.46 9.57 2.76
C TRP A 100 9.00 9.53 2.36
N GLY A 101 8.23 10.54 2.75
CA GLY A 101 6.81 10.65 2.44
C GLY A 101 6.51 11.87 1.58
N THR A 102 5.69 11.70 0.55
CA THR A 102 5.11 12.81 -0.23
C THR A 102 3.61 12.90 0.02
N TRP A 103 3.09 14.09 0.30
CA TRP A 103 1.72 14.32 0.73
C TRP A 103 1.10 15.53 0.05
N THR A 104 -0.16 15.44 -0.37
CA THR A 104 -0.86 16.54 -1.06
C THR A 104 -2.08 17.07 -0.30
N GLY A 105 -2.30 16.63 0.94
CA GLY A 105 -3.35 17.17 1.80
C GLY A 105 -2.86 18.32 2.68
N ASP A 106 -3.58 18.61 3.76
CA ASP A 106 -3.18 19.66 4.69
C ASP A 106 -1.83 19.32 5.37
N PRO A 107 -0.98 20.32 5.62
CA PRO A 107 0.36 20.08 6.15
C PRO A 107 0.34 19.64 7.62
N TYR A 108 1.15 18.61 7.91
CA TYR A 108 1.55 18.20 9.26
C TYR A 108 2.84 18.90 9.70
N ARG A 109 3.12 18.86 11.00
CA ARG A 109 4.27 19.52 11.64
C ARG A 109 5.27 18.51 12.16
N GLU A 110 6.51 18.98 12.31
CA GLU A 110 7.55 18.24 12.99
C GLU A 110 7.09 17.82 14.40
N ASN A 111 7.38 16.58 14.77
CA ASN A 111 6.99 15.87 15.99
C ASN A 111 5.50 15.47 16.10
N ASP A 112 4.68 15.68 15.07
CA ASP A 112 3.33 15.11 15.04
C ASP A 112 3.42 13.58 15.02
N GLN A 113 2.70 12.93 15.94
CA GLN A 113 2.52 11.48 16.00
C GLN A 113 1.35 11.08 15.11
N ILE A 114 1.54 10.10 14.24
CA ILE A 114 0.60 9.78 13.18
C ILE A 114 0.48 8.27 12.93
N THR A 115 -0.65 7.86 12.36
CA THR A 115 -0.76 6.66 11.53
C THR A 115 -0.81 7.10 10.08
N LEU A 116 -0.06 6.44 9.21
CA LEU A 116 -0.04 6.75 7.78
C LEU A 116 -0.36 5.54 6.93
N TRP A 117 -0.99 5.81 5.79
CA TRP A 117 -1.15 4.88 4.68
C TRP A 117 -0.45 5.46 3.47
N GLY A 118 0.32 4.63 2.78
CA GLY A 118 1.08 5.08 1.63
C GLY A 118 1.32 3.97 0.62
N LYS A 119 1.51 4.38 -0.63
CA LYS A 119 1.95 3.49 -1.70
C LYS A 119 3.46 3.51 -1.81
N VAL A 120 4.09 2.34 -1.82
CA VAL A 120 5.55 2.24 -1.96
C VAL A 120 5.95 2.61 -3.39
N THR A 121 6.75 3.66 -3.54
CA THR A 121 7.20 4.16 -4.86
C THR A 121 8.63 3.71 -5.18
N GLY A 122 9.45 3.47 -4.16
CA GLY A 122 10.83 3.04 -4.33
C GLY A 122 11.70 3.30 -3.11
N LEU A 123 12.96 3.67 -3.40
CA LEU A 123 13.89 4.21 -2.42
C LEU A 123 14.21 5.66 -2.83
N HIS A 124 14.34 6.52 -1.84
CA HIS A 124 14.73 7.91 -1.98
C HIS A 124 16.14 8.11 -1.42
N GLU A 125 16.99 8.83 -2.15
CA GLU A 125 18.32 9.25 -1.69
C GLU A 125 18.32 10.76 -1.44
N TYR A 126 18.77 11.17 -0.26
CA TYR A 126 18.86 12.58 0.11
C TYR A 126 20.15 12.88 0.86
N ASP A 127 20.62 14.13 0.76
CA ASP A 127 21.86 14.56 1.38
C ASP A 127 21.66 15.03 2.82
N THR A 128 22.54 14.58 3.70
CA THR A 128 22.65 15.03 5.09
C THR A 128 24.04 15.62 5.34
N LEU A 129 24.24 16.27 6.50
CA LEU A 129 25.57 16.74 6.91
C LEU A 129 26.60 15.60 7.01
N GLY A 130 26.14 14.35 7.26
CA GLY A 130 26.99 13.16 7.37
C GLY A 130 27.23 12.43 6.05
N GLY A 131 26.64 12.90 4.93
CA GLY A 131 26.67 12.24 3.63
C GLY A 131 25.27 11.91 3.11
N ASN A 132 25.21 11.12 2.04
CA ASN A 132 23.95 10.70 1.43
C ASN A 132 23.29 9.57 2.25
N LYS A 133 21.96 9.63 2.40
CA LYS A 133 21.15 8.63 3.08
C LYS A 133 20.08 8.13 2.13
N THR A 134 19.90 6.80 2.09
CA THR A 134 18.85 6.13 1.32
C THR A 134 17.78 5.62 2.26
N VAL A 135 16.51 5.88 1.96
CA VAL A 135 15.35 5.45 2.75
C VAL A 135 14.22 4.94 1.84
N PRO A 136 13.28 4.11 2.33
CA PRO A 136 12.09 3.78 1.56
C PRO A 136 11.22 5.01 1.28
N GLU A 137 10.60 5.05 0.11
CA GLU A 137 9.78 6.16 -0.35
C GLU A 137 8.30 5.76 -0.48
N LEU A 138 7.43 6.64 0.02
CA LEU A 138 5.98 6.49 0.01
C LEU A 138 5.29 7.71 -0.62
N GLU A 139 4.32 7.45 -1.48
CA GLU A 139 3.26 8.41 -1.83
C GLU A 139 2.15 8.24 -0.79
N LEU A 140 1.98 9.21 0.10
CA LEU A 140 1.02 9.13 1.20
C LEU A 140 -0.39 9.38 0.66
N VAL A 141 -1.32 8.51 1.04
CA VAL A 141 -2.72 8.59 0.61
C VAL A 141 -3.64 9.04 1.72
N ASP A 142 -3.26 8.77 2.97
CA ASP A 142 -3.93 9.33 4.13
C ASP A 142 -3.03 9.32 5.36
N ILE A 143 -3.31 10.24 6.27
CA ILE A 143 -2.58 10.42 7.51
C ILE A 143 -3.61 10.74 8.60
N GLU A 144 -3.51 10.04 9.73
CA GLU A 144 -4.32 10.29 10.91
C GLU A 144 -3.42 10.74 12.06
N LEU A 145 -3.70 11.91 12.63
CA LEU A 145 -3.00 12.41 13.83
C LEU A 145 -3.41 11.58 15.05
N LEU A 146 -2.42 11.12 15.80
CA LEU A 146 -2.63 10.49 17.09
C LEU A 146 -2.73 11.59 18.15
N ASP A 147 -3.93 11.79 18.69
CA ASP A 147 -4.13 12.73 19.80
C ASP A 147 -3.22 12.32 20.97
N SER A 148 -2.38 13.26 21.42
CA SER A 148 -1.60 13.09 22.63
C SER A 148 -2.57 13.10 23.82
N ALA A 149 -2.74 11.94 24.47
CA ALA A 149 -3.60 11.77 25.64
C ALA A 149 -3.15 12.60 26.86
#